data_AF-A0A536FA81-F1
#
_entry.id   AF-A0A536FA81-F1
#
_cell.length_a   1.000
_cell.length_b   1.000
_cell.length_c   1.000
_cell.angle_alpha   90.00
_cell.angle_beta   90.00
_cell.angle_gamma   90.00
#
_symmetry.space_group_name_H-M   'P 1'
#
loop_
_entity.id
_entity.type
_entity.pdbx_description
1 polymer ?
#
loop_
_entity_poly.entity_id
_entity_poly.type
_entity_poly.pdbx_seq_one_letter_code
_entity_poly.pdbx_strand_id
1 'polypeptide(L)'
;MVRLGEQLGFDSVWVGDHLLYRDDTYGARGPWEAWTQLAGIAAVTSRIAIGPLVACTSFHNPPMLAKLASTVDEISGGRLILGLGAGWNETEYRAFGFPFDRRVSRFAEAFTIIQSLLRDGHVDFAGEFYTARDCELLPRSRPGGPPLLIGSTGQRMLEISMKLRRRHHRFGEVLRSSPTSCAHMREKGSGMFSSSSSP
;
A
#
# COMPACT_ATOMS: atom_id res chain seq x y z
N MET A 1 8.85 20.64 2.10
CA MET A 1 9.83 19.63 1.66
C MET A 1 9.38 18.84 0.44
N VAL A 2 8.19 18.22 0.41
CA VAL A 2 7.81 17.35 -0.72
C VAL A 2 7.74 18.07 -2.08
N ARG A 3 7.18 19.29 -2.14
CA ARG A 3 7.21 20.12 -3.38
C ARG A 3 8.63 20.40 -3.87
N LEU A 4 9.58 20.62 -2.96
CA LEU A 4 10.98 20.83 -3.33
C LEU A 4 11.59 19.55 -3.88
N GLY A 5 11.32 18.39 -3.26
CA GLY A 5 11.74 17.09 -3.81
C GLY A 5 11.21 16.85 -5.22
N GLU A 6 9.93 17.15 -5.46
CA GLU A 6 9.35 17.09 -6.80
C GLU A 6 10.04 18.06 -7.78
N GLN A 7 10.33 19.29 -7.37
CA GLN A 7 11.07 20.25 -8.23
C GLN A 7 12.50 19.80 -8.54
N LEU A 8 13.15 19.12 -7.59
CA LEU A 8 14.49 18.56 -7.75
C LEU A 8 14.50 17.25 -8.58
N GLY A 9 13.34 16.79 -9.05
CA GLY A 9 13.27 15.64 -9.94
C GLY A 9 13.20 14.28 -9.25
N PHE A 10 12.83 14.22 -7.96
CA PHE A 10 12.56 12.94 -7.31
C PHE A 10 11.32 12.26 -7.94
N ASP A 11 11.39 10.93 -8.06
CA ASP A 11 10.36 10.11 -8.69
C ASP A 11 9.25 9.68 -7.74
N SER A 12 9.56 9.51 -6.45
CA SER A 12 8.58 9.06 -5.45
C SER A 12 8.84 9.58 -4.02
N VAL A 13 7.78 9.64 -3.22
CA VAL A 13 7.80 9.90 -1.77
C VAL A 13 7.06 8.80 -1.04
N TRP A 14 7.64 8.33 0.05
CA TRP A 14 7.12 7.21 0.83
C TRP A 14 6.88 7.59 2.29
N VAL A 15 5.76 7.14 2.84
CA VAL A 15 5.37 7.38 4.24
C VAL A 15 5.30 6.06 4.99
N GLY A 16 5.87 5.98 6.20
CA GLY A 16 5.75 4.80 7.05
C GLY A 16 4.40 4.76 7.76
N ASP A 17 3.68 3.65 7.68
CA ASP A 17 2.40 3.43 8.37
C ASP A 17 2.65 2.84 9.76
N HIS A 18 3.17 3.69 10.65
CA HIS A 18 3.46 3.38 12.04
C HIS A 18 2.70 4.34 12.96
N LEU A 19 2.48 3.93 14.21
CA LEU A 19 1.71 4.69 15.20
C LEU A 19 2.57 5.08 16.40
N LEU A 20 3.46 4.18 16.82
CA LEU A 20 4.30 4.38 18.00
C LEU A 20 5.59 3.57 17.94
N TYR A 21 6.68 4.26 18.26
CA TYR A 21 7.94 3.64 18.65
C TYR A 21 8.20 3.91 20.12
N ARG A 22 8.76 2.91 20.79
CA ARG A 22 9.26 3.04 22.15
C ARG A 22 10.52 2.20 22.26
N ASP A 23 11.62 2.85 22.61
CA ASP A 23 12.89 2.21 22.92
C ASP A 23 13.63 3.00 24.01
N ASP A 24 14.64 2.38 24.59
CA ASP A 24 15.38 2.93 25.73
C ASP A 24 16.26 4.14 25.36
N THR A 25 16.63 4.27 24.08
CA THR A 25 17.55 5.32 23.61
C THR A 25 16.84 6.65 23.37
N TYR A 26 15.67 6.61 22.75
CA TYR A 26 14.95 7.81 22.30
C TYR A 26 13.57 7.97 22.96
N GLY A 27 13.17 7.04 23.83
CA GLY A 27 11.87 7.06 24.49
C GLY A 27 10.69 6.89 23.53
N ALA A 28 9.53 7.37 23.95
CA ALA A 28 8.30 7.30 23.15
C ALA A 28 8.29 8.37 22.06
N ARG A 29 8.04 7.95 20.81
CA ARG A 29 7.88 8.83 19.65
C ARG A 29 6.90 8.21 18.66
N GLY A 30 6.24 9.02 17.85
CA GLY A 30 5.31 8.54 16.82
C GLY A 30 5.43 9.39 15.57
N PRO A 31 5.28 8.80 14.37
CA PRO A 31 5.09 9.58 13.16
C PRO A 31 3.66 10.16 13.14
N TRP A 32 3.39 11.06 12.21
CA TRP A 32 2.02 11.45 11.88
C TRP A 32 1.28 10.29 11.20
N GLU A 33 -0.05 10.29 11.29
CA GLU A 33 -0.89 9.28 10.63
C GLU A 33 -0.65 9.28 9.11
N ALA A 34 -0.40 8.09 8.56
CA ALA A 34 0.17 7.94 7.22
C ALA A 34 -0.81 8.31 6.10
N TRP A 35 -2.08 7.92 6.21
CA TRP A 35 -3.06 8.14 5.14
C TRP A 35 -3.49 9.60 5.02
N THR A 36 -3.60 10.29 6.14
CA THR A 36 -3.85 11.73 6.19
C THR A 36 -2.68 12.51 5.60
N GLN A 37 -1.44 12.11 5.91
CA GLN A 37 -0.26 12.69 5.26
C GLN A 37 -0.26 12.43 3.76
N LEU A 38 -0.55 11.20 3.32
CA LEU A 38 -0.58 10.84 1.90
C LEU A 38 -1.63 11.66 1.14
N ALA A 39 -2.83 11.85 1.70
CA ALA A 39 -3.85 12.71 1.11
C ALA A 39 -3.38 14.17 0.98
N GLY A 40 -2.74 14.71 2.03
CA GLY A 40 -2.15 16.05 2.00
C GLY A 40 -1.04 16.19 0.96
N ILE A 41 -0.15 15.20 0.85
CA ILE A 41 0.91 15.16 -0.16
C ILE A 41 0.32 15.09 -1.57
N ALA A 42 -0.68 14.22 -1.77
CA ALA A 42 -1.37 14.06 -3.04
C ALA A 42 -1.92 15.40 -3.55
N ALA A 43 -2.59 16.16 -2.67
CA ALA A 43 -3.20 17.43 -3.01
C ALA A 43 -2.21 18.56 -3.35
N VAL A 44 -0.95 18.48 -2.87
CA VAL A 44 0.03 19.57 -3.02
C VAL A 44 1.14 19.28 -4.02
N THR A 45 1.08 18.14 -4.71
CA THR A 45 2.05 17.68 -5.72
C THR A 45 1.31 17.28 -7.00
N SER A 46 2.00 17.16 -8.13
CA SER A 46 1.35 16.89 -9.43
C SER A 46 1.97 15.77 -10.25
N ARG A 47 3.22 15.37 -9.95
CA ARG A 47 3.99 14.40 -10.74
C ARG A 47 4.51 13.24 -9.89
N ILE A 48 5.03 13.53 -8.69
CA ILE A 48 5.76 12.55 -7.89
C ILE A 48 4.84 11.38 -7.48
N ALA A 49 5.31 10.14 -7.60
CA ALA A 49 4.56 8.99 -7.10
C ALA A 49 4.53 9.01 -5.57
N ILE A 50 3.46 8.50 -4.96
CA ILE A 50 3.30 8.49 -3.51
C ILE A 50 2.86 7.12 -3.04
N GLY A 51 3.22 6.75 -1.82
CA GLY A 51 2.72 5.51 -1.26
C GLY A 51 3.15 5.28 0.18
N PRO A 52 2.44 4.40 0.89
CA PRO A 52 2.93 3.87 2.14
C PRO A 52 4.07 2.87 1.87
N LEU A 53 5.09 2.83 2.73
CA LEU A 53 6.18 1.84 2.67
C LEU A 53 6.34 1.10 4.00
N VAL A 54 5.48 0.13 4.31
CA VAL A 54 4.23 -0.25 3.62
C VAL A 54 3.05 -0.07 4.58
N ALA A 55 1.82 0.00 4.07
CA ALA A 55 0.63 0.07 4.91
C ALA A 55 0.48 -1.24 5.69
N CYS A 56 0.27 -1.11 6.99
CA CYS A 56 0.08 -2.25 7.87
C CYS A 56 -1.38 -2.69 7.78
N THR A 57 -1.66 -3.82 7.13
CA THR A 57 -3.05 -4.28 6.92
C THR A 57 -3.80 -4.53 8.23
N SER A 58 -3.09 -4.76 9.33
CA SER A 58 -3.69 -5.02 10.65
C SER A 58 -4.17 -3.76 11.36
N PHE A 59 -3.68 -2.58 10.98
CA PHE A 59 -4.12 -1.30 11.60
C PHE A 59 -5.45 -0.80 11.04
N HIS A 60 -5.90 -1.41 9.94
CA HIS A 60 -7.08 -1.00 9.21
C HIS A 60 -8.04 -2.16 9.06
N ASN A 61 -9.34 -1.86 9.04
CA ASN A 61 -10.30 -2.80 8.49
C ASN A 61 -10.02 -2.94 6.97
N PRO A 62 -9.94 -4.15 6.38
CA PRO A 62 -9.45 -4.29 5.00
C PRO A 62 -10.30 -3.55 3.94
N PRO A 63 -11.65 -3.59 3.99
CA PRO A 63 -12.47 -2.72 3.15
C PRO A 63 -12.17 -1.22 3.31
N MET A 64 -11.97 -0.75 4.55
CA MET A 64 -11.60 0.64 4.82
C MET A 64 -10.25 1.00 4.19
N LEU A 65 -9.27 0.09 4.23
CA LEU A 65 -7.96 0.32 3.60
C LEU A 65 -8.08 0.44 2.08
N ALA A 66 -8.93 -0.37 1.44
CA ALA A 66 -9.24 -0.24 0.02
C ALA A 66 -9.89 1.11 -0.30
N LYS A 67 -10.79 1.58 0.59
CA LYS A 67 -11.45 2.89 0.48
C LYS A 67 -10.48 4.06 0.62
N LEU A 68 -9.55 4.00 1.57
CA LEU A 68 -8.48 4.98 1.75
C LEU A 68 -7.57 5.02 0.51
N ALA A 69 -7.15 3.85 0.02
CA ALA A 69 -6.34 3.74 -1.18
C ALA A 69 -7.03 4.34 -2.41
N SER A 70 -8.30 4.01 -2.66
CA SER A 70 -9.04 4.58 -3.79
C SER A 70 -9.20 6.10 -3.66
N THR A 71 -9.43 6.61 -2.44
CA THR A 71 -9.56 8.06 -2.20
C THR A 71 -8.26 8.79 -2.49
N VAL A 72 -7.13 8.30 -1.97
CA VAL A 72 -5.82 8.93 -2.19
C VAL A 72 -5.38 8.80 -3.65
N ASP A 73 -5.64 7.66 -4.30
CA ASP A 73 -5.35 7.48 -5.72
C ASP A 73 -6.10 8.52 -6.56
N GLU A 74 -7.38 8.75 -6.27
CA GLU A 74 -8.20 9.77 -6.94
C GLU A 74 -7.65 11.19 -6.71
N ILE A 75 -7.40 11.59 -5.46
CA ILE A 75 -6.84 12.90 -5.12
C ILE A 75 -5.49 13.12 -5.83
N SER A 76 -4.69 12.06 -5.94
CA SER A 76 -3.38 12.12 -6.55
C SER A 76 -3.41 12.13 -8.09
N GLY A 77 -4.55 11.86 -8.73
CA GLY A 77 -4.62 11.66 -10.17
C GLY A 77 -3.94 10.37 -10.63
N GLY A 78 -4.04 9.29 -9.86
CA GLY A 78 -3.51 7.97 -10.21
C GLY A 78 -2.04 7.72 -9.86
N ARG A 79 -1.45 8.55 -8.99
CA ARG A 79 -0.03 8.49 -8.58
C ARG A 79 0.23 7.64 -7.34
N LEU A 80 -0.81 7.04 -6.74
CA LEU A 80 -0.65 6.15 -5.59
C LEU A 80 -0.04 4.81 -6.02
N ILE A 81 0.98 4.38 -5.28
CA ILE A 81 1.45 2.99 -5.24
C ILE A 81 1.06 2.43 -3.87
N LEU A 82 0.22 1.40 -3.86
CA LEU A 82 -0.30 0.80 -2.64
C LEU A 82 0.66 -0.26 -2.12
N GLY A 83 1.56 0.16 -1.23
CA GLY A 83 2.39 -0.74 -0.44
C GLY A 83 1.58 -1.41 0.67
N LEU A 84 1.61 -2.74 0.76
CA LEU A 84 0.93 -3.52 1.82
C LEU A 84 1.91 -4.44 2.55
N GLY A 85 1.73 -4.59 3.86
CA GLY A 85 2.49 -5.52 4.68
C GLY A 85 1.75 -5.96 5.94
N ALA A 86 2.27 -7.02 6.57
CA ALA A 86 1.67 -7.65 7.74
C ALA A 86 2.03 -6.97 9.09
N GLY A 87 2.66 -5.79 9.06
CA GLY A 87 3.25 -5.12 10.23
C GLY A 87 4.41 -5.89 10.87
N TRP A 88 5.01 -5.35 11.93
CA TRP A 88 6.11 -6.03 12.64
C TRP A 88 6.34 -5.57 14.07
N ASN A 89 6.06 -4.31 14.39
CA ASN A 89 6.38 -3.72 15.68
C ASN A 89 5.28 -4.03 16.70
N GLU A 90 5.52 -4.96 17.62
CA GLU A 90 4.53 -5.38 18.61
C GLU A 90 4.13 -4.27 19.60
N THR A 91 5.03 -3.32 19.86
CA THR A 91 4.81 -2.23 20.81
C THR A 91 3.60 -1.39 20.42
N GLU A 92 3.50 -0.97 19.16
CA GLU A 92 2.36 -0.18 18.69
C GLU A 92 1.08 -1.01 18.62
N TYR A 93 1.17 -2.29 18.30
CA TYR A 93 0.01 -3.18 18.34
C TYR A 93 -0.59 -3.23 19.74
N ARG A 94 0.24 -3.48 20.76
CA ARG A 94 -0.21 -3.52 22.15
C ARG A 94 -0.72 -2.17 22.64
N ALA A 95 -0.02 -1.09 22.31
CA ALA A 95 -0.38 0.25 22.75
C ALA A 95 -1.71 0.75 22.16
N PHE A 96 -2.01 0.39 20.91
CA PHE A 96 -3.24 0.81 20.22
C PHE A 96 -4.34 -0.26 20.22
N GLY A 97 -4.11 -1.41 20.87
CA GLY A 97 -5.11 -2.46 21.04
C GLY A 97 -5.33 -3.34 19.80
N PHE A 98 -4.35 -3.43 18.90
CA PHE A 98 -4.40 -4.32 17.73
C PHE A 98 -3.89 -5.73 18.05
N PRO A 99 -4.48 -6.77 17.45
CA PRO A 99 -4.01 -8.15 17.61
C PRO A 99 -2.67 -8.37 16.89
N PHE A 100 -1.64 -8.79 17.63
CA PHE A 100 -0.32 -9.12 17.07
C PHE A 100 -0.16 -10.59 16.65
N ASP A 101 -1.17 -11.42 16.90
CA ASP A 101 -1.15 -12.83 16.54
C ASP A 101 -1.36 -13.04 15.03
N ARG A 102 -0.76 -14.12 14.49
CA ARG A 102 -1.08 -14.66 13.15
C ARG A 102 -1.10 -13.63 12.02
N ARG A 103 -0.26 -12.59 12.13
CA ARG A 103 -0.20 -11.44 11.22
C ARG A 103 -0.16 -11.80 9.73
N VAL A 104 0.60 -12.83 9.37
CA VAL A 104 0.71 -13.30 7.98
C VAL A 104 -0.58 -13.95 7.48
N SER A 105 -1.30 -14.69 8.34
CA SER A 105 -2.61 -15.26 8.00
C SER A 105 -3.67 -14.15 7.87
N ARG A 106 -3.69 -13.20 8.81
CA ARG A 106 -4.53 -11.99 8.74
C ARG A 106 -4.26 -11.20 7.45
N PHE A 107 -2.99 -10.99 7.11
CA PHE A 107 -2.60 -10.33 5.87
C PHE A 107 -3.15 -11.04 4.62
N ALA A 108 -3.11 -12.38 4.58
CA ALA A 108 -3.62 -13.12 3.42
C ALA A 108 -5.12 -12.87 3.17
N GLU A 109 -5.93 -12.83 4.23
CA GLU A 109 -7.35 -12.49 4.15
C GLU A 109 -7.56 -11.02 3.77
N ALA A 110 -6.86 -10.11 4.46
CA ALA A 110 -6.95 -8.68 4.19
C ALA A 110 -6.57 -8.34 2.74
N PHE A 111 -5.49 -8.93 2.24
CA PHE A 111 -5.04 -8.77 0.85
C PHE A 111 -6.11 -9.25 -0.13
N THR A 112 -6.74 -10.41 0.13
CA THR A 112 -7.80 -10.96 -0.73
C THR A 112 -8.98 -9.99 -0.82
N ILE A 113 -9.41 -9.43 0.32
CA ILE A 113 -10.50 -8.46 0.38
C ILE A 113 -10.13 -7.17 -0.38
N ILE A 114 -8.97 -6.57 -0.05
CA ILE A 114 -8.51 -5.31 -0.64
C ILE A 114 -8.38 -5.45 -2.16
N GLN A 115 -7.73 -6.51 -2.63
CA GLN A 115 -7.53 -6.74 -4.05
C GLN A 115 -8.87 -6.93 -4.78
N SER A 116 -9.81 -7.69 -4.21
CA SER A 116 -11.13 -7.92 -4.83
C SER A 116 -11.91 -6.62 -4.96
N LEU A 117 -11.92 -5.79 -3.91
CA LEU A 117 -12.55 -4.47 -3.94
C LEU A 117 -11.91 -3.54 -4.98
N LEU A 118 -10.58 -3.45 -5.02
CA LEU A 118 -9.88 -2.58 -5.97
C LEU A 118 -10.04 -3.04 -7.42
N ARG A 119 -10.11 -4.35 -7.67
CA ARG A 119 -10.24 -4.93 -9.02
C ARG A 119 -11.68 -4.98 -9.51
N ASP A 120 -12.58 -5.53 -8.71
CA ASP A 120 -13.95 -5.86 -9.12
C ASP A 120 -14.97 -4.86 -8.61
N GLY A 121 -14.60 -4.03 -7.63
CA GLY A 121 -15.50 -3.07 -7.00
C GLY A 121 -16.42 -3.69 -5.96
N HIS A 122 -16.39 -5.00 -5.76
CA HIS A 122 -17.24 -5.71 -4.81
C HIS A 122 -16.54 -6.92 -4.20
N VAL A 123 -16.99 -7.36 -3.03
CA VAL A 123 -16.54 -8.60 -2.38
C VAL A 123 -17.58 -9.13 -1.39
N ASP A 124 -17.78 -10.45 -1.39
CA ASP A 124 -18.34 -11.20 -0.25
C ASP A 124 -17.26 -12.14 0.26
N PHE A 125 -16.90 -12.00 1.54
CA PHE A 125 -15.80 -12.70 2.18
C PHE A 125 -16.15 -13.07 3.62
N ALA A 126 -15.92 -14.33 3.97
CA ALA A 126 -16.02 -14.84 5.33
C ALA A 126 -14.77 -15.67 5.64
N GLY A 127 -13.80 -15.04 6.30
CA GLY A 127 -12.57 -15.67 6.75
C GLY A 127 -12.56 -15.91 8.25
N GLU A 128 -11.40 -16.35 8.74
CA GLU A 128 -11.15 -16.54 10.17
C GLU A 128 -10.99 -15.20 10.90
N PHE A 129 -10.39 -14.21 10.24
CA PHE A 129 -10.03 -12.93 10.86
C PHE A 129 -10.89 -11.77 10.41
N TYR A 130 -11.36 -11.81 9.17
CA TYR A 130 -12.15 -10.73 8.59
C TYR A 130 -13.41 -11.25 7.91
N THR A 131 -14.44 -10.40 7.95
CA THR A 131 -15.68 -10.59 7.20
C THR A 131 -15.99 -9.32 6.43
N ALA A 132 -16.55 -9.47 5.23
CA ALA A 132 -17.10 -8.41 4.41
C ALA A 132 -18.31 -9.01 3.69
N ARG A 133 -19.50 -8.46 3.87
CA ARG A 133 -20.74 -8.99 3.30
C ARG A 133 -21.30 -7.97 2.34
N ASP A 134 -21.58 -8.39 1.11
CA ASP A 134 -22.13 -7.53 0.06
C ASP A 134 -21.42 -6.15 0.00
N CYS A 135 -20.09 -6.19 0.07
CA CYS A 135 -19.29 -4.98 0.28
C CYS A 135 -18.89 -4.40 -1.07
N GLU A 136 -19.35 -3.18 -1.34
CA GLU A 136 -19.02 -2.44 -2.56
C GLU A 136 -18.04 -1.29 -2.30
N LEU A 137 -17.09 -1.10 -3.22
CA LEU A 137 -16.15 0.02 -3.21
C LEU A 137 -16.61 1.09 -4.21
N LEU A 138 -17.20 2.16 -3.70
CA LEU A 138 -17.65 3.32 -4.49
C LEU A 138 -17.29 4.65 -3.79
N PRO A 139 -16.82 5.70 -4.49
CA PRO A 139 -16.37 5.67 -5.88
C PRO A 139 -15.07 4.87 -6.05
N ARG A 140 -14.78 4.50 -7.30
CA ARG A 140 -13.53 3.82 -7.69
C ARG A 140 -12.63 4.80 -8.42
N SER A 141 -11.34 4.81 -8.09
CA SER A 141 -10.38 5.75 -8.71
C SER A 141 -10.12 5.45 -10.19
N ARG A 142 -9.65 4.24 -10.49
CA ARG A 142 -9.39 3.78 -11.86
C ARG A 142 -9.58 2.28 -12.03
N PRO A 143 -9.79 1.79 -13.27
CA PRO A 143 -9.93 0.36 -13.54
C PRO A 143 -8.73 -0.44 -13.01
N GLY A 144 -9.00 -1.34 -12.05
CA GLY A 144 -7.99 -2.19 -11.41
C GLY A 144 -7.25 -1.56 -10.22
N GLY A 145 -7.51 -0.30 -9.87
CA GLY A 145 -6.94 0.38 -8.70
C GLY A 145 -5.46 0.83 -8.86
N PRO A 146 -4.84 1.27 -7.76
CA PRO A 146 -3.40 1.61 -7.73
C PRO A 146 -2.52 0.36 -7.87
N PRO A 147 -1.26 0.48 -8.35
CA PRO A 147 -0.35 -0.65 -8.45
C PRO A 147 -0.01 -1.13 -7.04
N LEU A 148 0.02 -2.44 -6.85
CA LEU A 148 0.31 -3.05 -5.55
C LEU A 148 1.81 -3.31 -5.40
N LEU A 149 2.34 -2.97 -4.22
CA LEU A 149 3.68 -3.35 -3.75
C LEU A 149 3.54 -4.16 -2.46
N ILE A 150 4.25 -5.28 -2.33
CA ILE A 150 4.18 -6.10 -1.11
C ILE A 150 5.50 -6.01 -0.35
N GLY A 151 5.44 -5.45 0.85
CA GLY A 151 6.56 -5.43 1.79
C GLY A 151 6.70 -6.80 2.45
N SER A 152 7.73 -7.55 2.07
CA SER A 152 7.99 -8.88 2.62
C SER A 152 9.49 -9.19 2.69
N THR A 153 9.88 -9.76 3.83
CA THR A 153 11.18 -10.44 4.02
C THR A 153 11.01 -11.95 4.23
N GLY A 154 9.78 -12.46 4.39
CA GLY A 154 9.49 -13.85 4.73
C GLY A 154 8.99 -14.70 3.54
N GLN A 155 9.44 -15.96 3.47
CA GLN A 155 9.12 -16.88 2.36
C GLN A 155 7.62 -17.12 2.18
N ARG A 156 6.86 -17.28 3.28
CA ARG A 156 5.41 -17.46 3.24
C ARG A 156 4.67 -16.26 2.65
N MET A 157 5.08 -15.03 2.98
CA MET A 157 4.49 -13.81 2.43
C MET A 157 4.81 -13.65 0.93
N LEU A 158 6.00 -14.07 0.50
CA LEU A 158 6.36 -14.11 -0.91
C LEU A 158 5.53 -15.15 -1.68
N GLU A 159 5.32 -16.34 -1.11
CA GLU A 159 4.47 -17.37 -1.72
C GLU A 159 3.02 -16.94 -1.86
N ILE A 160 2.46 -16.28 -0.84
CA ILE A 160 1.12 -15.67 -0.87
C ILE A 160 1.07 -14.68 -2.04
N SER A 161 2.02 -13.74 -2.10
CA SER A 161 2.13 -12.74 -3.16
C SER A 161 2.23 -13.37 -4.56
N MET A 162 3.03 -14.43 -4.70
CA MET A 162 3.25 -15.12 -5.98
C MET A 162 2.05 -15.95 -6.43
N LYS A 163 1.39 -16.67 -5.51
CA LYS A 163 0.14 -17.41 -5.79
C LYS A 163 -0.95 -16.46 -6.27
N LEU A 164 -1.03 -15.28 -5.64
CA LEU A 164 -2.00 -14.25 -6.00
C LEU A 164 -1.64 -13.53 -7.29
N ARG A 165 -0.35 -13.35 -7.62
CA ARG A 165 0.10 -12.88 -8.94
C ARG A 165 -0.26 -13.84 -10.07
N ARG A 166 -0.11 -15.16 -9.87
CA ARG A 166 -0.42 -16.15 -10.92
C ARG A 166 -1.89 -16.20 -11.33
N ARG A 167 -2.80 -15.74 -10.47
CA ARG A 167 -4.22 -15.59 -10.81
C ARG A 167 -4.51 -14.27 -11.57
N HIS A 168 -3.59 -13.30 -11.62
CA HIS A 168 -3.92 -11.90 -11.98
C HIS A 168 -2.79 -11.16 -12.75
N HIS A 169 -3.07 -10.73 -13.99
CA HIS A 169 -2.09 -10.21 -14.98
C HIS A 169 -1.51 -8.80 -14.72
N ARG A 170 -1.90 -8.07 -13.66
CA ARG A 170 -1.49 -6.67 -13.40
C ARG A 170 -0.77 -6.45 -12.06
N PHE A 171 0.20 -7.30 -11.75
CA PHE A 171 1.03 -7.16 -10.56
C PHE A 171 2.26 -6.30 -10.86
N GLY A 172 2.43 -5.19 -10.13
CA GLY A 172 3.71 -4.49 -10.03
C GLY A 172 4.77 -5.39 -9.38
N GLU A 173 6.04 -5.12 -9.65
CA GLU A 173 7.17 -5.95 -9.22
C GLU A 173 7.17 -6.18 -7.69
N VAL A 174 7.29 -7.43 -7.25
CA VAL A 174 7.48 -7.78 -5.84
C VAL A 174 8.90 -7.35 -5.46
N LEU A 175 9.06 -6.11 -5.03
CA LEU A 175 10.35 -5.57 -4.63
C LEU A 175 10.65 -6.03 -3.20
N ARG A 176 11.68 -6.87 -3.05
CA ARG A 176 12.30 -7.14 -1.74
C ARG A 176 12.85 -5.82 -1.21
N SER A 177 12.55 -5.45 0.02
CA SER A 177 13.16 -4.29 0.68
C SER A 177 14.64 -4.57 1.01
N SER A 178 15.50 -4.57 -0.01
CA SER A 178 16.95 -4.41 0.13
C SER A 178 17.34 -3.02 -0.37
N PRO A 179 18.44 -2.42 0.12
CA PRO A 179 18.91 -1.10 -0.34
C PRO A 179 19.07 -0.99 -1.86
N THR A 180 19.33 -2.11 -2.55
CA THR A 180 19.52 -2.20 -4.01
C THR A 180 18.20 -2.12 -4.79
N SER A 181 17.06 -2.47 -4.19
CA SER A 181 15.76 -2.53 -4.87
C SER A 181 15.21 -1.17 -5.29
N CYS A 182 15.51 -0.11 -4.53
CA CYS A 182 15.08 1.25 -4.86
C CYS A 182 15.74 1.79 -6.15
N ALA A 183 16.96 1.33 -6.48
CA ALA A 183 17.66 1.76 -7.70
C ALA A 183 17.05 1.18 -8.99
N HIS A 184 16.40 0.01 -8.90
CA HIS A 184 15.78 -0.67 -10.05
C HIS A 184 14.47 -0.01 -10.55
N MET A 185 13.95 0.96 -9.80
CA MET A 185 12.74 1.71 -10.15
C MET A 185 12.91 2.59 -11.40
N ARG A 186 14.17 2.86 -11.81
CA ARG A 186 14.56 3.77 -12.91
C ARG A 186 14.45 3.17 -14.32
N GLU A 187 14.63 1.87 -14.49
CA GLU A 187 14.78 1.28 -15.84
C GLU A 187 13.45 0.79 -16.47
N LYS A 188 12.46 0.41 -15.66
CA LYS A 188 11.21 -0.20 -16.18
C LYS A 188 10.06 0.79 -16.38
N GLY A 189 10.10 1.98 -15.79
CA GLY A 189 9.06 3.01 -15.96
C GLY A 189 9.03 3.63 -17.37
N SER A 190 10.18 3.62 -18.07
CA SER A 190 10.34 4.26 -19.38
C SER A 190 9.72 3.46 -20.55
N GLY A 191 9.39 2.17 -20.35
CA GLY A 191 8.89 1.29 -21.41
C GLY A 191 7.36 1.16 -21.49
N MET A 192 6.60 1.78 -20.59
CA MET A 192 5.14 1.60 -20.49
C MET A 192 4.31 2.77 -21.04
N PHE A 193 4.94 3.85 -21.51
CA PHE A 193 4.30 5.00 -22.14
C PHE A 193 4.96 5.34 -23.49
N SER A 194 4.93 4.42 -24.45
CA SER A 194 5.16 4.77 -25.85
C SER A 194 4.37 3.85 -26.80
N SER A 195 3.20 4.32 -27.24
CA SER A 195 2.68 4.12 -28.60
C SER A 195 1.24 4.63 -28.71
N SER A 196 1.08 5.81 -29.31
CA SER A 196 0.29 6.04 -30.54
C SER A 196 -0.16 7.50 -30.63
N SER A 197 0.59 8.27 -31.40
CA SER A 197 0.09 9.45 -32.11
C SER A 197 0.54 9.30 -33.56
N SER A 198 -0.44 9.37 -34.45
CA SER A 198 -0.52 8.88 -35.83
C SER A 198 0.34 9.67 -36.85
N PRO A 199 0.22 9.41 -38.16
CA PRO A 199 -0.98 9.75 -38.95
C PRO A 199 -1.75 8.54 -39.50
#